data_AF-A0AAV0X5Z3-F1
#
_entry.id   AF-A0AAV0X5Z3-F1
#
_cell.length_a   1.000
_cell.length_b   1.000
_cell.length_c   1.000
_cell.angle_alpha   90.00
_cell.angle_beta   90.00
_cell.angle_gamma   90.00
#
_symmetry.space_group_name_H-M   'P 1'
#
loop_
_entity.id
_entity.type
_entity.pdbx_description
1 polymer ?
#
loop_
_entity_poly.entity_id
_entity_poly.type
_entity_poly.pdbx_seq_one_letter_code
_entity_poly.pdbx_strand_id
1 'polypeptide(L)'
;MFRTVSEALTASGHHLTVVGHFPKTPKEPTRPQQSQNGDINGGGDEGRGSGSYTDYSLFGSMPVYENFTTDEVTGNGYLKEMLIILQDGLDNCEAVLSSGRLSQLLQSRAKFDLVLVEIFNTGCFVSIANHFGAPVVGITSTSLYPWFGGMVGDVVMPSYVPVNLLPFTSRMMFAERLINSMILIGMKTYYKFKYEQATQEIVDKYLGKLNGGTVSESLDNVNAIILNTHFVFGDTRPLPPGIIEVGGCSYKKPMPLPEVLERYVAEAQRGVIYFSMGSIVKGSSIPATQSLAMLRVFGRLDGYRVLWKWEDDPPPQEVRPENVMFVPWMPQFDVLSE
;
A
#
# COMPACT_ATOMS: atom_id res chain seq x y z
N MET A 1 2.95 5.44 5.65
CA MET A 1 2.03 6.58 5.49
C MET A 1 0.98 6.62 6.60
N PHE A 2 -0.01 5.73 6.65
CA PHE A 2 -1.10 5.77 7.64
C PHE A 2 -0.64 5.87 9.10
N ARG A 3 0.36 5.06 9.47
CA ARG A 3 0.96 5.11 10.80
C ARG A 3 1.57 6.49 11.09
N THR A 4 2.28 7.07 10.14
CA THR A 4 2.86 8.41 10.29
C THR A 4 1.79 9.48 10.43
N VAL A 5 0.73 9.42 9.61
CA VAL A 5 -0.40 10.36 9.69
C VAL A 5 -1.11 10.24 11.04
N SER A 6 -1.38 9.02 11.52
CA SER A 6 -2.04 8.83 12.80
C SER A 6 -1.17 9.27 13.99
N GLU A 7 0.14 8.99 13.96
CA GLU A 7 1.12 9.49 14.94
C GLU A 7 1.16 11.03 14.98
N ALA A 8 1.22 11.68 13.82
CA ALA A 8 1.26 13.14 13.73
C ALA A 8 -0.03 13.80 14.25
N LEU A 9 -1.19 13.22 13.97
CA LEU A 9 -2.47 13.70 14.47
C LEU A 9 -2.57 13.53 15.99
N THR A 10 -2.18 12.37 16.54
CA THR A 10 -2.16 12.16 18.00
C THR A 10 -1.21 13.14 18.70
N ALA A 11 -0.01 13.36 18.13
CA ALA A 11 0.96 14.33 18.66
C ALA A 11 0.46 15.78 18.59
N SER A 12 -0.47 16.08 17.67
CA SER A 12 -1.13 17.38 17.57
C SER A 12 -2.31 17.56 18.54
N GLY A 13 -2.58 16.55 19.39
CA GLY A 13 -3.62 16.58 20.40
C GLY A 13 -4.98 16.04 19.95
N HIS A 14 -5.06 15.42 18.76
CA HIS A 14 -6.31 14.83 18.29
C HIS A 14 -6.61 13.47 18.94
N HIS A 15 -7.90 13.16 19.07
CA HIS A 15 -8.40 11.86 19.54
C HIS A 15 -8.72 10.98 18.33
N LEU A 16 -7.98 9.87 18.17
CA LEU A 16 -8.10 8.99 17.01
C LEU A 16 -8.76 7.68 17.39
N THR A 17 -9.65 7.22 16.51
CA THR A 17 -10.10 5.84 16.43
C THR A 17 -9.58 5.26 15.13
N VAL A 18 -8.69 4.27 15.21
CA VAL A 18 -8.07 3.63 14.05
C VAL A 18 -8.65 2.25 13.86
N VAL A 19 -9.19 2.00 12.67
CA VAL A 19 -9.63 0.68 12.22
C VAL A 19 -8.56 0.16 11.26
N GLY A 20 -7.93 -0.97 11.58
CA GLY A 20 -6.84 -1.47 10.76
C GLY A 20 -6.46 -2.92 11.02
N HIS A 21 -5.85 -3.56 10.00
CA HIS A 21 -5.40 -4.95 10.11
C HIS A 21 -4.20 -5.12 11.06
N PHE A 22 -3.33 -4.11 11.13
CA PHE A 22 -2.10 -4.12 11.94
C PHE A 22 -2.29 -3.23 13.19
N PRO A 23 -2.71 -3.81 14.33
CA PRO A 23 -2.91 -3.02 15.54
C PRO A 23 -1.56 -2.57 16.15
N LYS A 24 -1.53 -1.40 16.80
CA LYS A 24 -0.36 -0.89 17.54
C LYS A 24 -0.03 -1.77 18.75
N THR A 25 -1.03 -2.39 19.37
CA THR A 25 -0.88 -3.36 20.46
C THR A 25 -1.40 -4.72 20.00
N PRO A 26 -0.53 -5.67 19.62
CA PRO A 26 -0.94 -7.03 19.35
C PRO A 26 -1.54 -7.64 20.62
N LYS A 27 -2.74 -8.23 20.54
CA LYS A 27 -3.33 -8.95 21.68
C LYS A 27 -2.70 -10.34 21.90
N GLU A 28 -1.99 -10.89 20.92
CA GLU A 28 -1.24 -12.16 21.04
C GLU A 28 -0.01 -12.17 20.11
N PRO A 29 1.15 -12.71 20.53
CA PRO A 29 2.32 -12.87 19.68
C PRO A 29 2.39 -14.29 19.10
N THR A 30 1.94 -14.50 17.86
CA THR A 30 2.12 -15.79 17.16
C THR A 30 3.08 -15.76 15.97
N ARG A 31 3.84 -14.68 15.79
CA ARG A 31 5.08 -14.67 14.98
C ARG A 31 5.94 -13.49 15.40
N PRO A 32 7.28 -13.54 15.22
CA PRO A 32 8.09 -12.35 15.36
C PRO A 32 7.62 -11.35 14.31
N GLN A 33 6.91 -10.29 14.72
CA GLN A 33 6.83 -9.05 13.96
C GLN A 33 8.23 -8.41 14.04
N GLN A 34 9.21 -9.03 13.41
CA GLN A 34 10.56 -8.50 13.34
C GLN A 34 10.56 -7.34 12.34
N SER A 35 10.91 -6.15 12.85
CA SER A 35 11.17 -4.91 12.11
C SER A 35 9.94 -4.13 11.58
N GLN A 36 8.92 -3.92 12.42
CA GLN A 36 8.13 -2.68 12.34
C GLN A 36 8.03 -1.91 13.68
N ASN A 37 8.65 -2.40 14.75
CA ASN A 37 8.83 -1.64 15.98
C ASN A 37 10.09 -0.78 15.89
N GLY A 38 10.00 0.30 15.12
CA GLY A 38 10.80 1.48 15.42
C GLY A 38 10.16 2.17 16.62
N ASP A 39 10.72 1.94 17.80
CA ASP A 39 10.50 2.81 18.96
C ASP A 39 11.09 4.18 18.62
N ILE A 40 10.24 5.09 18.17
CA ILE A 40 10.59 6.50 18.10
C ILE A 40 10.23 7.05 19.46
N ASN A 41 11.22 7.07 20.35
CA ASN A 41 11.21 8.00 21.47
C ASN A 41 11.05 9.41 20.88
N GLY A 42 9.83 9.95 21.00
CA GLY A 42 9.53 11.33 20.65
C GLY A 42 10.43 12.24 21.47
N GLY A 43 11.36 12.90 20.78
CA GLY A 43 12.04 14.08 21.32
C GLY A 43 10.97 15.11 21.71
N GLY A 44 11.08 15.60 22.93
CA GLY A 44 10.05 16.38 23.61
C GLY A 44 9.59 17.62 22.85
N ASP A 45 8.27 17.80 22.88
CA ASP A 45 7.63 19.11 22.77
C ASP A 45 6.56 19.16 23.88
N GLU A 46 6.97 19.63 25.06
CA GLU A 46 6.11 19.86 26.21
C GLU A 46 5.21 21.07 25.92
N GLY A 47 4.04 20.83 25.32
CA GLY A 47 3.08 21.94 25.13
C GLY A 47 1.76 21.63 24.42
N ARG A 48 1.58 20.46 23.79
CA ARG A 48 0.31 20.10 23.14
C ARG A 48 -0.44 19.03 23.92
N GLY A 49 -1.75 19.22 24.08
CA GLY A 49 -2.62 18.34 24.86
C GLY A 49 -2.45 16.86 24.49
N SER A 50 -2.64 15.99 25.47
CA SER A 50 -2.55 14.53 25.32
C SER A 50 -3.66 14.03 24.39
N GLY A 51 -3.37 13.90 23.10
CA GLY A 51 -4.24 13.17 22.16
C GLY A 51 -4.44 11.71 22.61
N SER A 52 -5.50 11.06 22.15
CA SER A 52 -5.76 9.64 22.44
C SER A 52 -5.73 8.80 21.18
N TYR A 53 -5.45 7.51 21.32
CA TYR A 53 -5.42 6.55 20.23
C TYR A 53 -6.17 5.28 20.64
N THR A 54 -7.29 5.01 19.97
CA THR A 54 -8.12 3.81 20.17
C THR A 54 -7.99 2.92 18.96
N ASP A 55 -7.62 1.65 19.16
CA ASP A 55 -7.36 0.69 18.09
C ASP A 55 -8.48 -0.35 17.96
N TYR A 56 -9.08 -0.42 16.78
CA TYR A 56 -10.05 -1.43 16.36
C TYR A 56 -9.39 -2.38 15.37
N SER A 57 -8.88 -3.49 15.91
CA SER A 57 -8.13 -4.47 15.14
C SER A 57 -9.02 -5.30 14.21
N LEU A 58 -8.69 -5.26 12.91
CA LEU A 58 -9.19 -6.16 11.87
C LEU A 58 -8.25 -7.36 11.65
N PHE A 59 -7.32 -7.62 12.57
CA PHE A 59 -6.37 -8.73 12.44
C PHE A 59 -7.08 -10.08 12.30
N GLY A 60 -6.83 -10.80 11.21
CA GLY A 60 -7.48 -12.08 10.91
C GLY A 60 -8.93 -11.97 10.43
N SER A 61 -9.46 -10.76 10.17
CA SER A 61 -10.79 -10.59 9.55
C SER A 61 -10.76 -10.54 8.03
N MET A 62 -9.58 -10.49 7.41
CA MET A 62 -9.40 -10.39 5.97
C MET A 62 -8.21 -11.27 5.56
N PRO A 63 -8.19 -11.81 4.33
CA PRO A 63 -7.03 -12.53 3.83
C PRO A 63 -5.80 -11.62 3.83
N VAL A 64 -4.66 -12.17 4.25
CA VAL A 64 -3.37 -11.48 4.16
C VAL A 64 -2.74 -11.86 2.84
N TYR A 65 -2.62 -10.89 1.95
CA TYR A 65 -2.02 -11.03 0.63
C TYR A 65 -0.48 -11.00 0.73
N GLU A 66 0.09 -12.12 1.16
CA GLU A 66 1.53 -12.33 1.32
C GLU A 66 1.94 -13.66 0.69
N ASN A 67 3.24 -13.80 0.43
CA ASN A 67 3.87 -15.05 -0.04
C ASN A 67 3.54 -15.47 -1.47
N PHE A 68 3.23 -14.52 -2.35
CA PHE A 68 3.08 -14.81 -3.77
C PHE A 68 4.41 -15.28 -4.37
N THR A 69 4.30 -16.27 -5.24
CA THR A 69 5.40 -16.71 -6.09
C THR A 69 5.56 -15.76 -7.28
N THR A 70 6.76 -15.70 -7.85
CA THR A 70 7.01 -14.89 -9.05
C THR A 70 6.16 -15.33 -10.24
N ASP A 71 5.86 -16.63 -10.36
CA ASP A 71 5.05 -17.16 -11.47
C ASP A 71 3.58 -16.73 -11.35
N GLU A 72 3.04 -16.62 -10.13
CA GLU A 72 1.67 -16.13 -9.89
C GLU A 72 1.48 -14.67 -10.34
N VAL A 73 2.53 -13.84 -10.22
CA VAL A 73 2.48 -12.41 -10.56
C VAL A 73 2.86 -12.17 -12.03
N THR A 74 3.93 -12.80 -12.52
CA THR A 74 4.42 -12.59 -13.89
C THR A 74 3.64 -13.37 -14.95
N GLY A 75 2.90 -14.40 -14.56
CA GLY A 75 2.07 -15.20 -15.47
C GLY A 75 0.74 -14.54 -15.86
N ASN A 76 0.37 -13.42 -15.24
CA ASN A 76 -0.89 -12.72 -15.50
C ASN A 76 -0.72 -11.63 -16.55
N GLY A 77 -1.72 -11.49 -17.44
CA GLY A 77 -1.87 -10.29 -18.26
C GLY A 77 -2.44 -9.13 -17.44
N TYR A 78 -2.19 -7.89 -17.86
CA TYR A 78 -2.61 -6.67 -17.13
C TYR A 78 -4.10 -6.60 -16.79
N LEU A 79 -4.97 -7.11 -17.67
CA LEU A 79 -6.41 -7.19 -17.42
C LEU A 79 -6.76 -8.22 -16.34
N LYS A 80 -6.07 -9.36 -16.33
CA LYS A 80 -6.27 -10.38 -15.29
C LYS A 80 -5.82 -9.85 -13.93
N GLU A 81 -4.69 -9.16 -13.89
CA GLU A 81 -4.18 -8.54 -12.67
C GLU A 81 -5.16 -7.51 -12.10
N MET A 82 -5.74 -6.67 -12.96
CA MET A 82 -6.81 -5.75 -12.56
C MET A 82 -8.01 -6.48 -11.94
N LEU A 83 -8.48 -7.57 -12.56
CA LEU A 83 -9.63 -8.32 -12.07
C LEU A 83 -9.33 -8.97 -10.70
N ILE A 84 -8.11 -9.45 -10.49
CA ILE A 84 -7.65 -9.97 -9.19
C ILE A 84 -7.70 -8.86 -8.14
N ILE A 85 -7.08 -7.69 -8.40
CA ILE A 85 -7.08 -6.54 -7.48
C ILE A 85 -8.50 -6.12 -7.09
N LEU A 86 -9.41 -6.09 -8.06
CA LEU A 86 -10.80 -5.75 -7.79
C LEU A 86 -11.51 -6.84 -6.96
N GLN A 87 -11.38 -8.11 -7.35
CA GLN A 87 -11.96 -9.22 -6.60
C GLN A 87 -11.49 -9.24 -5.14
N ASP A 88 -10.20 -9.00 -4.90
CA ASP A 88 -9.63 -8.86 -3.56
C ASP A 88 -10.31 -7.74 -2.76
N GLY A 89 -10.71 -6.65 -3.42
CA GLY A 89 -11.47 -5.57 -2.80
C GLY A 89 -12.88 -6.01 -2.34
N LEU A 90 -13.56 -6.88 -3.12
CA LEU A 90 -14.86 -7.44 -2.73
C LEU A 90 -14.69 -8.42 -1.56
N ASP A 91 -13.71 -9.31 -1.66
CA ASP A 91 -13.43 -10.32 -0.63
C ASP A 91 -13.06 -9.64 0.70
N ASN A 92 -12.23 -8.59 0.66
CA ASN A 92 -11.89 -7.79 1.84
C ASN A 92 -13.12 -7.09 2.44
N CYS A 93 -13.99 -6.51 1.61
CA CYS A 93 -15.21 -5.85 2.06
C CYS A 93 -16.14 -6.84 2.77
N GLU A 94 -16.42 -7.98 2.15
CA GLU A 94 -17.26 -9.05 2.70
C GLU A 94 -16.65 -9.59 4.00
N ALA A 95 -15.35 -9.87 4.02
CA ALA A 95 -14.66 -10.44 5.18
C ALA A 95 -14.67 -9.48 6.38
N VAL A 96 -14.42 -8.18 6.17
CA VAL A 96 -14.47 -7.17 7.24
C VAL A 96 -15.90 -7.01 7.78
N LEU A 97 -16.90 -6.86 6.91
CA LEU A 97 -18.29 -6.64 7.33
C LEU A 97 -18.90 -7.87 8.00
N SER A 98 -18.58 -9.08 7.53
CA SER A 98 -19.05 -10.34 8.11
C SER A 98 -18.36 -10.71 9.42
N SER A 99 -17.15 -10.18 9.68
CA SER A 99 -16.39 -10.49 10.91
C SER A 99 -17.04 -10.01 12.21
N GLY A 100 -18.00 -9.09 12.13
CA GLY A 100 -18.63 -8.46 13.30
C GLY A 100 -17.72 -7.52 14.08
N ARG A 101 -16.44 -7.37 13.71
CA ARG A 101 -15.47 -6.54 14.44
C ARG A 101 -15.78 -5.05 14.40
N LEU A 102 -16.48 -4.61 13.35
CA LEU A 102 -16.96 -3.23 13.23
C LEU A 102 -18.34 -3.02 13.86
N SER A 103 -19.08 -4.07 14.23
CA SER A 103 -20.46 -3.93 14.70
C SER A 103 -20.57 -3.04 15.93
N GLN A 104 -19.63 -3.14 16.88
CA GLN A 104 -19.62 -2.28 18.06
C GLN A 104 -19.43 -0.80 17.70
N LEU A 105 -18.52 -0.51 16.77
CA LEU A 105 -18.24 0.86 16.33
C LEU A 105 -19.43 1.43 15.52
N LEU A 106 -19.99 0.64 14.61
CA LEU A 106 -21.15 1.00 13.79
C LEU A 106 -22.42 1.21 14.62
N GLN A 107 -22.60 0.46 15.72
CA GLN A 107 -23.75 0.64 16.62
C GLN A 107 -23.51 1.72 17.68
N SER A 108 -22.27 2.21 17.80
CA SER A 108 -21.94 3.26 18.75
C SER A 108 -22.56 4.59 18.32
N ARG A 109 -22.82 5.47 19.29
CA ARG A 109 -23.18 6.87 19.03
C ARG A 109 -21.94 7.77 18.92
N ALA A 110 -20.80 7.19 18.52
CA ALA A 110 -19.58 7.95 18.34
C ALA A 110 -19.78 9.01 17.26
N LYS A 111 -19.26 10.20 17.50
CA LYS A 111 -19.23 11.29 16.54
C LYS A 111 -17.79 11.60 16.21
N PHE A 112 -17.52 11.82 14.93
CA PHE A 112 -16.20 12.15 14.42
C PHE A 112 -16.27 13.49 13.70
N ASP A 113 -15.19 14.26 13.76
CA ASP A 113 -15.06 15.53 13.01
C ASP A 113 -14.55 15.30 11.59
N LEU A 114 -13.88 14.17 11.35
CA LEU A 114 -13.26 13.78 10.08
C LEU A 114 -13.07 12.26 10.04
N VAL A 115 -13.30 11.63 8.89
CA VAL A 115 -12.94 10.23 8.66
C VAL A 115 -11.89 10.13 7.55
N LEU A 116 -10.76 9.50 7.87
CA LEU A 116 -9.73 9.13 6.89
C LEU A 116 -9.97 7.69 6.45
N VAL A 117 -10.06 7.46 5.14
CA VAL A 117 -10.35 6.14 4.56
C VAL A 117 -9.36 5.79 3.45
N GLU A 118 -8.86 4.57 3.44
CA GLU A 118 -8.00 4.12 2.34
C GLU A 118 -8.79 4.02 1.03
N ILE A 119 -8.23 4.60 -0.02
CA ILE A 119 -8.74 4.52 -1.39
C ILE A 119 -7.78 3.68 -2.22
N PHE A 120 -8.18 2.45 -2.57
CA PHE A 120 -7.33 1.54 -3.35
C PHE A 120 -8.10 0.78 -4.43
N ASN A 121 -8.84 -0.27 -4.04
CA ASN A 121 -9.54 -1.17 -4.97
C ASN A 121 -11.05 -1.30 -4.74
N THR A 122 -11.59 -0.83 -3.60
CA THR A 122 -13.03 -0.93 -3.28
C THR A 122 -13.59 0.38 -2.70
N GLY A 123 -14.84 0.71 -3.06
CA GLY A 123 -15.60 1.83 -2.47
C GLY A 123 -16.31 1.48 -1.15
N CYS A 124 -16.29 0.21 -0.74
CA CYS A 124 -17.00 -0.30 0.44
C CYS A 124 -16.67 0.46 1.74
N PHE A 125 -15.39 0.75 1.97
CA PHE A 125 -14.95 1.44 3.19
C PHE A 125 -15.35 2.92 3.20
N VAL A 126 -15.59 3.53 2.03
CA VAL A 126 -16.13 4.89 1.93
C VAL A 126 -17.60 4.89 2.36
N SER A 127 -18.37 3.87 1.97
CA SER A 127 -19.74 3.69 2.46
C SER A 127 -19.79 3.52 3.98
N ILE A 128 -18.81 2.83 4.57
CA ILE A 128 -18.68 2.73 6.05
C ILE A 128 -18.33 4.10 6.65
N ALA A 129 -17.40 4.85 6.03
CA ALA A 129 -17.01 6.17 6.51
C ALA A 129 -18.19 7.15 6.56
N ASN A 130 -19.03 7.16 5.51
CA ASN A 130 -20.20 8.03 5.43
C ASN A 130 -21.28 7.75 6.47
N HIS A 131 -21.33 6.52 7.02
CA HIS A 131 -22.26 6.17 8.09
C HIS A 131 -22.14 7.10 9.31
N PHE A 132 -20.94 7.62 9.58
CA PHE A 132 -20.69 8.51 10.72
C PHE A 132 -21.12 9.96 10.49
N GLY A 133 -21.53 10.33 9.27
CA GLY A 133 -22.00 11.67 8.93
C GLY A 133 -20.95 12.79 9.03
N ALA A 134 -19.68 12.42 9.06
CA ALA A 134 -18.54 13.35 9.09
C ALA A 134 -17.94 13.52 7.67
N PRO A 135 -17.23 14.63 7.39
CA PRO A 135 -16.46 14.79 6.16
C PRO A 135 -15.49 13.61 5.95
N VAL A 136 -15.37 13.15 4.70
CA VAL A 136 -14.52 12.01 4.34
C VAL A 136 -13.36 12.48 3.48
N VAL A 137 -12.15 12.14 3.91
CA VAL A 137 -10.92 12.35 3.15
C VAL A 137 -10.28 11.00 2.84
N GLY A 138 -10.06 10.76 1.56
CA GLY A 138 -9.31 9.62 1.10
C GLY A 138 -7.83 9.74 1.49
N ILE A 139 -7.20 8.63 1.80
CA ILE A 139 -5.76 8.50 1.86
C ILE A 139 -5.36 7.34 0.94
N THR A 140 -4.18 7.41 0.34
CA THR A 140 -3.60 6.24 -0.34
C THR A 140 -2.08 6.28 -0.37
N SER A 141 -1.47 5.10 -0.17
CA SER A 141 -0.03 4.92 -0.22
C SER A 141 0.55 4.82 -1.63
N THR A 142 -0.30 4.77 -2.66
CA THR A 142 0.09 4.58 -4.06
C THR A 142 -0.54 5.64 -4.98
N SER A 143 -0.25 5.57 -6.28
CA SER A 143 -0.95 6.37 -7.29
C SER A 143 -2.41 5.92 -7.43
N LEU A 144 -3.30 6.87 -7.70
CA LEU A 144 -4.72 6.57 -7.90
C LEU A 144 -4.94 5.63 -9.08
N TYR A 145 -5.76 4.61 -8.85
CA TYR A 145 -6.26 3.76 -9.91
C TYR A 145 -7.31 4.49 -10.78
N PRO A 146 -7.49 4.07 -12.04
CA PRO A 146 -8.27 4.84 -13.01
C PRO A 146 -9.75 5.04 -12.63
N TRP A 147 -10.29 4.18 -11.76
CA TRP A 147 -11.68 4.23 -11.33
C TRP A 147 -11.96 5.24 -10.20
N PHE A 148 -10.95 5.71 -9.46
CA PHE A 148 -11.16 6.62 -8.32
C PHE A 148 -10.90 8.10 -8.60
N GLY A 149 -10.20 8.45 -9.67
CA GLY A 149 -9.90 9.87 -9.94
C GLY A 149 -11.14 10.77 -10.07
N GLY A 150 -12.23 10.24 -10.64
CA GLY A 150 -13.45 11.03 -10.90
C GLY A 150 -14.10 11.63 -9.66
N MET A 151 -13.95 11.00 -8.48
CA MET A 151 -14.62 11.44 -7.26
C MET A 151 -14.10 12.78 -6.71
N VAL A 152 -12.88 13.19 -7.09
CA VAL A 152 -12.29 14.50 -6.75
C VAL A 152 -12.05 15.37 -7.99
N GLY A 153 -12.74 15.07 -9.09
CA GLY A 153 -12.63 15.85 -10.33
C GLY A 153 -11.34 15.64 -11.12
N ASP A 154 -10.62 14.53 -10.90
CA ASP A 154 -9.43 14.21 -11.68
C ASP A 154 -9.79 13.73 -13.08
N VAL A 155 -9.15 14.33 -14.09
CA VAL A 155 -9.35 14.02 -15.51
C VAL A 155 -8.09 13.36 -16.05
N VAL A 156 -8.14 12.03 -16.17
CA VAL A 156 -7.06 11.24 -16.77
C VAL A 156 -7.10 11.40 -18.29
N MET A 157 -6.05 11.99 -18.87
CA MET A 157 -5.91 12.15 -20.32
C MET A 157 -5.05 11.02 -20.91
N PRO A 158 -5.64 9.98 -21.54
CA PRO A 158 -4.92 8.78 -21.93
C PRO A 158 -3.93 8.97 -23.10
N SER A 159 -3.89 10.16 -23.71
CA SER A 159 -2.94 10.48 -24.76
C SER A 159 -1.51 10.72 -24.25
N TYR A 160 -1.35 11.06 -22.96
CA TYR A 160 -0.05 11.29 -22.34
C TYR A 160 0.05 10.81 -20.88
N VAL A 161 -1.07 10.46 -20.23
CA VAL A 161 -1.06 9.83 -18.90
C VAL A 161 -1.26 8.32 -19.06
N PRO A 162 -0.25 7.49 -18.76
CA PRO A 162 -0.41 6.04 -18.82
C PRO A 162 -1.30 5.54 -17.67
N VAL A 163 -2.08 4.50 -17.95
CA VAL A 163 -2.76 3.72 -16.91
C VAL A 163 -1.71 3.04 -16.05
N ASN A 164 -1.81 3.18 -14.72
CA ASN A 164 -0.85 2.68 -13.72
C ASN A 164 -0.66 1.14 -13.70
N LEU A 165 -1.43 0.40 -14.50
CA LEU A 165 -1.33 -1.04 -14.69
C LEU A 165 -0.70 -1.45 -16.03
N LEU A 166 -0.32 -0.49 -16.89
CA LEU A 166 0.31 -0.75 -18.17
C LEU A 166 1.81 -0.39 -18.12
N PRO A 167 2.66 -1.04 -18.93
CA PRO A 167 4.10 -0.81 -18.95
C PRO A 167 4.47 0.45 -19.78
N PHE A 168 3.57 1.42 -19.84
CA PHE A 168 3.72 2.62 -20.65
C PHE A 168 4.25 3.78 -19.83
N THR A 169 4.88 4.73 -20.51
CA THR A 169 5.36 6.00 -19.92
C THR A 169 4.60 7.17 -20.56
N SER A 170 4.84 8.41 -20.13
CA SER A 170 4.33 9.59 -20.86
C SER A 170 4.76 9.66 -22.34
N ARG A 171 5.82 8.94 -22.73
CA ARG A 171 6.31 8.87 -24.12
C ARG A 171 5.74 7.68 -24.87
N MET A 172 4.43 7.70 -25.13
CA MET A 172 3.73 6.68 -25.92
C MET A 172 3.69 6.99 -27.42
N MET A 173 3.88 5.97 -28.25
CA MET A 173 3.53 5.94 -29.67
C MET A 173 2.01 5.94 -29.88
N PHE A 174 1.55 6.20 -31.11
CA PHE A 174 0.12 6.22 -31.42
C PHE A 174 -0.61 4.93 -31.02
N ALA A 175 -0.04 3.76 -31.32
CA ALA A 175 -0.64 2.48 -30.98
C ALA A 175 -0.76 2.27 -29.47
N GLU A 176 0.27 2.67 -28.71
CA GLU A 176 0.28 2.58 -27.25
C GLU A 176 -0.77 3.53 -26.64
N ARG A 177 -0.92 4.76 -27.17
CA ARG A 177 -1.99 5.68 -26.76
C ARG A 177 -3.38 5.12 -27.02
N LEU A 178 -3.57 4.45 -28.16
CA LEU A 178 -4.84 3.81 -28.50
C LEU A 178 -5.15 2.67 -27.52
N ILE A 179 -4.19 1.80 -27.24
CA ILE A 179 -4.32 0.73 -26.25
C ILE A 179 -4.60 1.31 -24.86
N ASN A 180 -3.82 2.29 -24.43
CA ASN A 180 -3.99 2.97 -23.14
C ASN A 180 -5.41 3.56 -22.99
N SER A 181 -5.92 4.20 -24.05
CA SER A 181 -7.28 4.77 -24.07
C SER A 181 -8.36 3.70 -23.99
N MET A 182 -8.24 2.62 -24.78
CA MET A 182 -9.21 1.52 -24.77
C MET A 182 -9.25 0.82 -23.41
N ILE A 183 -8.07 0.56 -22.84
CA ILE A 183 -7.94 -0.04 -21.51
C ILE A 183 -8.56 0.89 -20.46
N LEU A 184 -8.21 2.18 -20.43
CA LEU A 184 -8.77 3.15 -19.49
C LEU A 184 -10.32 3.15 -19.51
N ILE A 185 -10.91 3.24 -20.71
CA ILE A 185 -12.38 3.24 -20.88
C ILE A 185 -12.96 1.91 -20.40
N GLY A 186 -12.37 0.78 -20.80
CA GLY A 186 -12.80 -0.55 -20.37
C GLY A 186 -12.75 -0.70 -18.86
N MET A 187 -11.67 -0.27 -18.22
CA MET A 187 -11.49 -0.35 -16.77
C MET A 187 -12.54 0.47 -16.00
N LYS A 188 -12.74 1.74 -16.40
CA LYS A 188 -13.76 2.62 -15.79
C LYS A 188 -15.18 2.07 -15.99
N THR A 189 -15.47 1.53 -17.17
CA THR A 189 -16.78 0.97 -17.51
C THR A 189 -17.06 -0.30 -16.69
N TYR A 190 -16.09 -1.22 -16.63
CA TYR A 190 -16.20 -2.42 -15.80
C TYR A 190 -16.40 -2.07 -14.33
N TYR A 191 -15.60 -1.13 -13.81
CA TYR A 191 -15.73 -0.68 -12.43
C TYR A 191 -17.14 -0.13 -12.16
N LYS A 192 -17.61 0.82 -12.99
CA LYS A 192 -18.89 1.49 -12.76
C LYS A 192 -20.10 0.56 -12.88
N PHE A 193 -20.13 -0.32 -13.87
CA PHE A 193 -21.33 -1.10 -14.21
C PHE A 193 -21.34 -2.53 -13.67
N LYS A 194 -20.21 -3.08 -13.24
CA LYS A 194 -20.12 -4.44 -12.69
C LYS A 194 -19.61 -4.44 -11.26
N TYR A 195 -18.45 -3.84 -11.04
CA TYR A 195 -17.78 -3.89 -9.76
C TYR A 195 -18.55 -3.13 -8.66
N GLU A 196 -19.00 -1.92 -8.97
CA GLU A 196 -19.73 -1.07 -8.01
C GLU A 196 -21.06 -1.72 -7.60
N GLN A 197 -21.76 -2.39 -8.53
CA GLN A 197 -22.96 -3.16 -8.23
C GLN A 197 -22.66 -4.32 -7.27
N ALA A 198 -21.61 -5.11 -7.53
CA ALA A 198 -21.22 -6.20 -6.63
C ALA A 198 -20.84 -5.68 -5.24
N THR A 199 -20.18 -4.52 -5.18
CA THR A 199 -19.85 -3.85 -3.90
C THR A 199 -21.12 -3.39 -3.19
N GLN A 200 -22.10 -2.84 -3.93
CA GLN A 200 -23.39 -2.42 -3.38
C GLN A 200 -24.14 -3.58 -2.75
N GLU A 201 -24.18 -4.75 -3.39
CA GLU A 201 -24.85 -5.94 -2.86
C GLU A 201 -24.29 -6.36 -1.49
N ILE A 202 -22.96 -6.28 -1.31
CA ILE A 202 -22.29 -6.53 -0.02
C ILE A 202 -22.68 -5.44 0.99
N VAL A 203 -22.59 -4.17 0.60
CA VAL A 203 -22.94 -3.04 1.47
C VAL A 203 -24.39 -3.12 1.93
N ASP A 204 -25.35 -3.41 1.05
CA ASP A 204 -26.77 -3.53 1.38
C ASP A 204 -27.03 -4.71 2.34
N LYS A 205 -26.33 -5.82 2.13
CA LYS A 205 -26.45 -7.02 2.98
C LYS A 205 -26.09 -6.74 4.44
N TYR A 206 -25.02 -5.97 4.69
CA TYR A 206 -24.51 -5.76 6.06
C TYR A 206 -24.82 -4.39 6.66
N LEU A 207 -24.89 -3.36 5.80
CA LEU A 207 -25.10 -1.97 6.18
C LEU A 207 -26.45 -1.44 5.70
N GLY A 208 -27.28 -2.17 4.95
CA GLY A 208 -28.54 -1.66 4.38
C GLY A 208 -29.59 -1.20 5.41
N LYS A 209 -29.41 -1.50 6.71
CA LYS A 209 -30.21 -0.93 7.81
C LYS A 209 -29.64 0.38 8.39
N LEU A 210 -28.39 0.69 8.06
CA LEU A 210 -27.55 1.76 8.63
C LEU A 210 -27.13 2.80 7.59
N ASN A 211 -27.09 2.43 6.30
CA ASN A 211 -26.75 3.28 5.17
C ASN A 211 -27.98 3.40 4.25
N GLY A 212 -28.39 4.64 4.00
CA GLY A 212 -29.52 4.97 3.10
C GLY A 212 -29.10 5.38 1.68
N GLY A 213 -27.84 5.16 1.29
CA GLY A 213 -27.28 5.62 0.01
C GLY A 213 -26.44 4.56 -0.70
N THR A 214 -26.11 4.86 -1.95
CA THR A 214 -25.32 3.99 -2.82
C THR A 214 -23.81 4.14 -2.60
N VAL A 215 -23.03 3.16 -3.05
CA VAL A 215 -21.56 3.23 -3.11
C VAL A 215 -21.14 4.41 -4.00
N SER A 216 -21.85 4.67 -5.11
CA SER A 216 -21.59 5.84 -5.96
C SER A 216 -21.70 7.16 -5.18
N GLU A 217 -22.85 7.37 -4.54
CA GLU A 217 -23.09 8.58 -3.74
C GLU A 217 -22.07 8.69 -2.61
N SER A 218 -21.64 7.54 -2.08
CA SER A 218 -20.63 7.51 -1.04
C SER A 218 -19.28 8.00 -1.53
N LEU A 219 -18.87 7.59 -2.74
CA LEU A 219 -17.64 8.05 -3.37
C LEU A 219 -17.71 9.54 -3.72
N ASP A 220 -18.87 10.02 -4.19
CA ASP A 220 -19.08 11.44 -4.51
C ASP A 220 -18.99 12.38 -3.29
N ASN A 221 -19.11 11.83 -2.06
CA ASN A 221 -18.93 12.58 -0.81
C ASN A 221 -17.47 12.72 -0.35
N VAL A 222 -16.50 12.11 -1.05
CA VAL A 222 -15.08 12.25 -0.71
C VAL A 222 -14.59 13.65 -1.09
N ASN A 223 -14.20 14.45 -0.09
CA ASN A 223 -13.86 15.87 -0.31
C ASN A 223 -12.45 16.10 -0.86
N ALA A 224 -11.51 15.23 -0.50
CA ALA A 224 -10.12 15.28 -0.94
C ALA A 224 -9.46 13.91 -0.80
N ILE A 225 -8.33 13.72 -1.47
CA ILE A 225 -7.49 12.53 -1.35
C ILE A 225 -6.05 12.95 -1.08
N ILE A 226 -5.46 12.37 -0.04
CA ILE A 226 -4.05 12.51 0.30
C ILE A 226 -3.28 11.37 -0.37
N LEU A 227 -2.35 11.69 -1.26
CA LEU A 227 -1.54 10.74 -2.03
C LEU A 227 -0.09 10.73 -1.54
N ASN A 228 0.50 9.56 -1.35
CA ASN A 228 1.95 9.44 -1.17
C ASN A 228 2.70 9.46 -2.52
N THR A 229 2.47 10.51 -3.31
CA THR A 229 3.14 10.79 -4.58
C THR A 229 3.70 12.21 -4.57
N HIS A 230 4.52 12.56 -5.56
CA HIS A 230 5.02 13.92 -5.73
C HIS A 230 5.22 14.20 -7.22
N PHE A 231 4.67 15.31 -7.71
CA PHE A 231 4.67 15.70 -9.13
C PHE A 231 6.04 15.70 -9.81
N VAL A 232 7.14 15.87 -9.07
CA VAL A 232 8.52 15.81 -9.61
C VAL A 232 8.90 14.40 -10.10
N PHE A 233 8.36 13.35 -9.50
CA PHE A 233 8.67 11.96 -9.86
C PHE A 233 7.62 11.34 -10.79
N GLY A 234 6.46 11.98 -10.93
CA GLY A 234 5.36 11.50 -11.77
C GLY A 234 5.40 12.03 -13.20
N ASP A 235 4.62 11.40 -14.07
CA ASP A 235 4.32 11.96 -15.39
C ASP A 235 3.52 13.26 -15.26
N THR A 236 3.69 14.18 -16.22
CA THR A 236 2.93 15.44 -16.25
C THR A 236 1.44 15.16 -16.39
N ARG A 237 0.65 15.59 -15.41
CA ARG A 237 -0.82 15.46 -15.41
C ARG A 237 -1.47 16.66 -14.71
N PRO A 238 -2.73 16.99 -15.04
CA PRO A 238 -3.53 17.89 -14.23
C PRO A 238 -3.66 17.35 -12.80
N LEU A 239 -3.50 18.23 -11.82
CA LEU A 239 -3.78 17.95 -10.41
C LEU A 239 -4.93 18.85 -9.95
N PRO A 240 -6.14 18.31 -9.74
CA PRO A 240 -7.23 19.07 -9.15
C PRO A 240 -6.91 19.42 -7.68
N PRO A 241 -7.47 20.50 -7.12
CA PRO A 241 -7.28 20.87 -5.71
C PRO A 241 -7.70 19.80 -4.70
N GLY A 242 -8.58 18.87 -5.10
CA GLY A 242 -8.99 17.72 -4.29
C GLY A 242 -7.92 16.64 -4.16
N ILE A 243 -6.78 16.75 -4.87
CA ILE A 243 -5.63 15.85 -4.72
C ILE A 243 -4.52 16.58 -3.98
N ILE A 244 -4.11 16.01 -2.85
CA ILE A 244 -3.07 16.56 -1.97
C ILE A 244 -1.89 15.58 -1.97
N GLU A 245 -0.79 15.97 -2.59
CA GLU A 245 0.43 15.17 -2.63
C GLU A 245 1.29 15.38 -1.38
N VAL A 246 1.61 14.28 -0.69
CA VAL A 246 2.47 14.23 0.50
C VAL A 246 3.58 13.20 0.34
N GLY A 247 4.18 13.17 -0.85
CA GLY A 247 5.28 12.26 -1.18
C GLY A 247 6.42 12.33 -0.18
N GLY A 248 6.81 11.17 0.35
CA GLY A 248 7.88 11.10 1.34
C GLY A 248 7.48 11.45 2.77
N CYS A 249 6.19 11.65 3.05
CA CYS A 249 5.70 11.88 4.43
C CYS A 249 6.07 10.77 5.42
N SER A 250 6.42 9.58 4.93
CA SER A 250 6.81 8.45 5.77
C SER A 250 8.31 8.39 6.07
N TYR A 251 9.12 9.30 5.50
CA TYR A 251 10.55 9.35 5.77
C TYR A 251 10.81 9.71 7.23
N LYS A 252 11.69 8.94 7.84
CA LYS A 252 12.13 9.09 9.22
C LYS A 252 13.63 9.32 9.22
N LYS A 253 14.20 9.70 10.36
CA LYS A 253 15.66 9.70 10.49
C LYS A 253 16.14 8.24 10.39
N PRO A 254 17.15 7.92 9.56
CA PRO A 254 17.71 6.58 9.51
C PRO A 254 18.17 6.13 10.89
N MET A 255 17.87 4.88 11.21
CA MET A 255 18.34 4.22 12.42
C MET A 255 19.62 3.44 12.11
N PRO A 256 20.53 3.27 13.09
CA PRO A 256 21.71 2.44 12.90
C PRO A 256 21.34 1.02 12.47
N LEU A 257 22.06 0.49 11.49
CA LEU A 257 21.90 -0.90 11.05
C LEU A 257 22.31 -1.88 12.16
N PRO A 258 21.73 -3.10 12.18
CA PRO A 258 22.28 -4.20 12.98
C PRO A 258 23.76 -4.41 12.65
N GLU A 259 24.60 -4.65 13.66
CA GLU A 259 26.07 -4.73 13.55
C GLU A 259 26.56 -5.62 12.38
N VAL A 260 25.87 -6.74 12.14
CA VAL A 260 26.22 -7.65 11.02
C VAL A 260 26.02 -7.00 9.66
N LEU A 261 24.92 -6.26 9.47
CA LEU A 261 24.64 -5.54 8.23
C LEU A 261 25.54 -4.31 8.11
N GLU A 262 25.72 -3.56 9.20
CA GLU A 262 26.60 -2.39 9.25
C GLU A 262 28.03 -2.76 8.81
N ARG A 263 28.61 -3.81 9.40
CA ARG A 263 29.94 -4.29 9.02
C ARG A 263 30.00 -4.73 7.56
N TYR A 264 29.00 -5.47 7.10
CA TYR A 264 28.97 -5.97 5.72
C TYR A 264 28.88 -4.84 4.70
N VAL A 265 28.06 -3.81 4.97
CA VAL A 265 27.91 -2.60 4.16
C VAL A 265 29.22 -1.79 4.18
N ALA A 266 29.84 -1.62 5.35
CA ALA A 266 31.08 -0.87 5.51
C ALA A 266 32.29 -1.51 4.79
N GLU A 267 32.28 -2.83 4.58
CA GLU A 267 33.30 -3.54 3.80
C GLU A 267 33.18 -3.33 2.28
N ALA A 268 32.11 -2.69 1.80
CA ALA A 268 31.91 -2.44 0.38
C ALA A 268 32.87 -1.35 -0.14
N GLN A 269 33.71 -1.70 -1.12
CA GLN A 269 34.70 -0.77 -1.68
C GLN A 269 34.09 0.27 -2.62
N ARG A 270 33.01 -0.09 -3.32
CA ARG A 270 32.36 0.74 -4.35
C ARG A 270 30.92 1.09 -4.03
N GLY A 271 30.29 0.35 -3.12
CA GLY A 271 28.91 0.56 -2.69
C GLY A 271 28.14 -0.74 -2.53
N VAL A 272 26.89 -0.59 -2.11
CA VAL A 272 26.00 -1.70 -1.79
C VAL A 272 24.87 -1.78 -2.81
N ILE A 273 24.54 -3.01 -3.21
CA ILE A 273 23.39 -3.33 -4.05
C ILE A 273 22.36 -3.99 -3.16
N TYR A 274 21.23 -3.32 -2.97
CA TYR A 274 20.08 -3.89 -2.28
C TYR A 274 19.10 -4.48 -3.31
N PHE A 275 18.80 -5.77 -3.20
CA PHE A 275 17.86 -6.47 -4.06
C PHE A 275 16.70 -7.05 -3.24
N SER A 276 15.46 -6.69 -3.61
CA SER A 276 14.25 -7.11 -2.93
C SER A 276 13.05 -7.13 -3.88
N MET A 277 12.19 -8.14 -3.74
CA MET A 277 10.90 -8.26 -4.45
C MET A 277 9.72 -7.64 -3.68
N GLY A 278 10.01 -6.90 -2.60
CA GLY A 278 8.99 -6.36 -1.69
C GLY A 278 8.51 -7.38 -0.65
N SER A 279 7.38 -7.11 0.00
CA SER A 279 6.79 -7.99 1.02
C SER A 279 5.78 -8.99 0.47
N ILE A 280 5.21 -8.71 -0.71
CA ILE A 280 4.12 -9.50 -1.30
C ILE A 280 4.68 -10.71 -2.07
N VAL A 281 5.72 -10.50 -2.87
CA VAL A 281 6.35 -11.54 -3.69
C VAL A 281 7.61 -12.07 -3.02
N LYS A 282 7.73 -13.40 -2.91
CA LYS A 282 8.92 -14.05 -2.36
C LYS A 282 10.08 -13.97 -3.34
N GLY A 283 11.20 -13.39 -2.93
CA GLY A 283 12.45 -13.45 -3.68
C GLY A 283 12.94 -14.89 -3.83
N SER A 284 12.68 -15.75 -2.84
CA SER A 284 13.03 -17.17 -2.89
C SER A 284 12.25 -17.99 -3.93
N SER A 285 11.15 -17.45 -4.46
CA SER A 285 10.35 -18.11 -5.49
C SER A 285 10.87 -17.88 -6.92
N ILE A 286 11.88 -17.01 -7.10
CA ILE A 286 12.52 -16.77 -8.39
C ILE A 286 13.05 -18.11 -8.94
N PRO A 287 12.71 -18.50 -10.18
CA PRO A 287 13.16 -19.75 -10.77
C PRO A 287 14.68 -19.93 -10.66
N ALA A 288 15.12 -21.15 -10.35
CA ALA A 288 16.54 -21.45 -10.10
C ALA A 288 17.46 -21.01 -11.24
N THR A 289 17.01 -21.12 -12.48
CA THR A 289 17.77 -20.65 -13.67
C THR A 289 18.01 -19.15 -13.65
N GLN A 290 17.03 -18.35 -13.22
CA GLN A 290 17.11 -16.91 -13.15
C GLN A 290 17.93 -16.45 -11.94
N SER A 291 17.69 -17.04 -10.76
CA SER A 291 18.45 -16.71 -9.56
C SER A 291 19.93 -17.06 -9.69
N LEU A 292 20.27 -18.21 -10.30
CA LEU A 292 21.66 -18.55 -10.63
C LEU A 292 22.29 -17.59 -11.63
N ALA A 293 21.54 -17.12 -12.64
CA ALA A 293 22.03 -16.11 -13.57
C ALA A 293 22.33 -14.79 -12.86
N MET A 294 21.45 -14.35 -11.96
CA MET A 294 21.66 -13.17 -11.13
C MET A 294 22.87 -13.30 -10.22
N LEU A 295 23.06 -14.45 -9.55
CA LEU A 295 24.25 -14.69 -8.71
C LEU A 295 25.54 -14.61 -9.52
N ARG A 296 25.57 -15.13 -10.76
CA ARG A 296 26.72 -14.99 -11.65
C ARG A 296 27.00 -13.53 -12.02
N VAL A 297 25.97 -12.71 -12.19
CA VAL A 297 26.12 -11.28 -12.48
C VAL A 297 26.64 -10.57 -11.24
N PHE A 298 26.00 -10.75 -10.09
CA PHE A 298 26.40 -10.15 -8.82
C PHE A 298 27.83 -10.50 -8.43
N GLY A 299 28.23 -11.76 -8.62
CA GLY A 299 29.60 -12.23 -8.35
C GLY A 299 30.68 -11.60 -9.24
N ARG A 300 30.32 -10.96 -10.36
CA ARG A 300 31.25 -10.24 -11.24
C ARG A 300 31.34 -8.75 -10.93
N LEU A 301 30.55 -8.25 -9.98
CA LEU A 301 30.54 -6.84 -9.59
C LEU A 301 31.61 -6.58 -8.54
N ASP A 302 32.86 -6.56 -9.00
CA ASP A 302 34.02 -6.34 -8.13
C ASP A 302 33.91 -5.03 -7.36
N GLY A 303 34.12 -5.11 -6.04
CA GLY A 303 34.05 -4.00 -5.10
C GLY A 303 32.63 -3.65 -4.61
N TYR A 304 31.58 -4.30 -5.13
CA TYR A 304 30.21 -4.15 -4.61
C TYR A 304 29.87 -5.27 -3.63
N ARG A 305 29.12 -4.93 -2.59
CA ARG A 305 28.45 -5.90 -1.71
C ARG A 305 26.97 -5.96 -2.08
N VAL A 306 26.40 -7.15 -2.15
CA VAL A 306 24.99 -7.37 -2.49
C VAL A 306 24.25 -7.89 -1.26
N LEU A 307 23.17 -7.22 -0.91
CA LEU A 307 22.17 -7.64 0.07
C LEU A 307 20.95 -8.12 -0.69
N TRP A 308 20.62 -9.40 -0.59
CA TRP A 308 19.48 -10.00 -1.29
C TRP A 308 18.43 -10.45 -0.26
N LYS A 309 17.25 -9.84 -0.30
CA LYS A 309 16.09 -10.31 0.46
C LYS A 309 15.63 -11.69 0.00
N TRP A 310 15.73 -12.70 0.87
CA TRP A 310 15.45 -14.09 0.53
C TRP A 310 14.80 -14.84 1.71
N GLU A 311 13.55 -15.26 1.53
CA GLU A 311 12.66 -15.66 2.63
C GLU A 311 12.84 -17.12 3.08
N ASP A 312 13.28 -18.00 2.18
CA ASP A 312 13.47 -19.44 2.46
C ASP A 312 14.97 -19.76 2.62
N ASP A 313 15.35 -21.05 2.59
CA ASP A 313 16.76 -21.43 2.67
C ASP A 313 17.57 -20.87 1.49
N PRO A 314 18.76 -20.30 1.73
CA PRO A 314 19.57 -19.74 0.66
C PRO A 314 20.12 -20.86 -0.26
N PRO A 315 20.50 -20.52 -1.51
CA PRO A 315 21.14 -21.46 -2.42
C PRO A 315 22.40 -22.12 -1.81
N PRO A 316 22.78 -23.33 -2.28
CA PRO A 316 23.96 -24.04 -1.80
C PRO A 316 25.23 -23.18 -1.85
N GLN A 317 26.14 -23.39 -0.90
CA GLN A 317 27.33 -22.54 -0.74
C GLN A 317 28.23 -22.51 -1.99
N GLU A 318 28.24 -23.59 -2.77
CA GLU A 318 29.05 -23.75 -3.98
C GLU A 318 28.66 -22.78 -5.10
N VAL A 319 27.43 -22.25 -5.07
CA VAL A 319 26.92 -21.30 -6.07
C VAL A 319 26.80 -19.88 -5.55
N ARG A 320 27.12 -19.63 -4.27
CA ARG A 320 27.01 -18.31 -3.63
C ARG A 320 28.31 -17.53 -3.80
N PRO A 321 28.30 -16.37 -4.49
CA PRO A 321 29.45 -15.48 -4.51
C PRO A 321 29.71 -14.88 -3.12
N GLU A 322 30.98 -14.66 -2.78
CA GLU A 322 31.38 -14.10 -1.47
C GLU A 322 30.85 -12.68 -1.22
N ASN A 323 30.50 -11.96 -2.29
CA ASN A 323 29.95 -10.62 -2.22
C ASN A 323 28.41 -10.58 -2.19
N VAL A 324 27.72 -11.71 -2.00
CA VAL A 324 26.26 -11.77 -1.87
C VAL A 324 25.87 -12.32 -0.50
N MET A 325 25.09 -11.54 0.25
CA MET A 325 24.50 -11.93 1.53
C MET A 325 22.99 -12.06 1.38
N PHE A 326 22.44 -13.21 1.76
CA PHE A 326 21.01 -13.47 1.79
C PHE A 326 20.46 -13.13 3.17
N VAL A 327 19.39 -12.34 3.21
CA VAL A 327 18.77 -11.90 4.46
C VAL A 327 17.25 -12.02 4.32
N PRO A 328 16.52 -12.68 5.23
CA PRO A 328 15.07 -12.84 5.09
C PRO A 328 14.31 -11.53 5.23
N TRP A 329 14.83 -10.61 6.05
CA TRP A 329 14.25 -9.29 6.25
C TRP A 329 15.32 -8.27 6.63
N MET A 330 15.21 -7.05 6.11
CA MET A 330 16.14 -5.96 6.36
C MET A 330 15.39 -4.66 6.64
N PRO A 331 15.96 -3.76 7.46
CA PRO A 331 15.45 -2.40 7.59
C PRO A 331 15.74 -1.61 6.30
N GLN A 332 14.89 -1.78 5.28
CA GLN A 332 15.12 -1.27 3.92
C GLN A 332 15.46 0.22 3.88
N PHE A 333 14.73 1.05 4.63
CA PHE A 333 14.96 2.49 4.62
C PHE A 333 16.35 2.84 5.17
N ASP A 334 16.77 2.18 6.24
CA ASP A 334 18.07 2.40 6.87
C ASP A 334 19.19 1.92 5.94
N VAL A 335 19.06 0.75 5.32
CA VAL A 335 20.03 0.21 4.34
C VAL A 335 20.22 1.13 3.13
N LEU A 336 19.15 1.76 2.66
CA LEU A 336 19.20 2.67 1.51
C LEU A 336 19.68 4.09 1.87
N SER A 337 19.83 4.39 3.16
CA SER A 337 20.24 5.71 3.66
C SER A 337 21.71 5.79 4.11
N GLU A 338 22.41 4.65 4.13
CA GLU A 338 23.87 4.56 4.33
C GLU A 338 24.65 5.05 3.10
#